data_AF-A0A540VM15-F1
#
_entry.id   AF-A0A540VM15-F1
#
_cell.length_a   1.000
_cell.length_b   1.000
_cell.length_c   1.000
_cell.angle_alpha   90.00
_cell.angle_beta   90.00
_cell.angle_gamma   90.00
#
_symmetry.space_group_name_H-M   'P 1'
#
loop_
_entity.id
_entity.type
_entity.pdbx_description
1 polymer ?
#
loop_
_entity_poly.entity_id
_entity_poly.type
_entity_poly.pdbx_seq_one_letter_code
_entity_poly.pdbx_strand_id
1 'polypeptide(L)'
;MKTYFYLRTAYKLSAEPIPACFLELDEHFDALVASPQEAANHRDILLAESVCSRMADVEMYAFLMEDARRRQSMEPGEDEKAAILTRSFLLGYLAACKALLDSCAVVLAILYQLPLSNHERSFSNSDYWHQLVIQEPSVHRRYHPLRLFFSEVQRWYNGMVHRIPPLVVLHSHYGHRPQRELLLKVANTMEADLEAIAREPYRVDWIDPLELHSRWKPRFLALCEKICQDIAQNPMPPYGLSG
;
A
#
# COMPACT_ATOMS: atom_id res chain seq x y z
N MET A 1 13.16 9.67 -24.30
CA MET A 1 13.86 10.30 -23.15
C MET A 1 13.35 9.72 -21.83
N LYS A 2 14.23 9.22 -20.95
CA LYS A 2 13.82 8.71 -19.62
C LYS A 2 13.13 9.77 -18.77
N THR A 3 12.06 9.37 -18.11
CA THR A 3 11.20 10.26 -17.31
C THR A 3 11.59 10.26 -15.84
N TYR A 4 12.22 9.16 -15.39
CA TYR A 4 12.65 8.94 -14.01
C TYR A 4 11.54 9.20 -12.99
N PHE A 5 10.28 8.88 -13.32
CA PHE A 5 9.14 9.19 -12.45
C PHE A 5 9.28 8.62 -11.03
N TYR A 6 9.93 7.46 -10.91
CA TYR A 6 10.21 6.81 -9.64
C TYR A 6 11.14 7.64 -8.73
N LEU A 7 11.99 8.53 -9.27
CA LEU A 7 12.84 9.44 -8.48
C LEU A 7 12.06 10.61 -7.86
N ARG A 8 10.79 10.81 -8.22
CA ARG A 8 9.89 11.79 -7.58
C ARG A 8 9.11 11.20 -6.41
N THR A 9 9.42 9.96 -6.03
CA THR A 9 8.73 9.21 -4.98
C THR A 9 9.63 8.97 -3.76
N ALA A 10 9.08 8.32 -2.72
CA ALA A 10 9.84 7.93 -1.54
C ALA A 10 11.03 6.99 -1.86
N TYR A 11 11.08 6.34 -3.04
CA TYR A 11 12.25 5.56 -3.47
C TYR A 11 13.52 6.40 -3.53
N LYS A 12 13.43 7.70 -3.84
CA LYS A 12 14.59 8.60 -3.81
C LYS A 12 15.17 8.78 -2.41
N LEU A 13 14.38 8.56 -1.37
CA LEU A 13 14.75 8.72 0.03
C LEU A 13 15.16 7.40 0.69
N SER A 14 14.89 6.26 0.05
CA SER A 14 15.13 4.93 0.61
C SER A 14 16.31 4.24 -0.07
N ALA A 15 16.95 3.30 0.63
CA ALA A 15 17.91 2.38 0.03
C ALA A 15 17.24 1.16 -0.62
N GLU A 16 15.91 1.06 -0.57
CA GLU A 16 15.18 -0.05 -1.18
C GLU A 16 15.30 0.00 -2.71
N PRO A 17 15.46 -1.16 -3.37
CA PRO A 17 15.50 -1.21 -4.82
C PRO A 17 14.14 -0.83 -5.40
N ILE A 18 14.17 0.01 -6.44
CA ILE A 18 12.96 0.34 -7.22
C ILE A 18 12.46 -0.94 -7.91
N PRO A 19 11.17 -1.29 -7.81
CA PRO A 19 10.61 -2.44 -8.50
C PRO A 19 10.85 -2.41 -10.02
N ALA A 20 11.22 -3.56 -10.58
CA ALA A 20 11.59 -3.69 -12.00
C ALA A 20 10.49 -3.21 -12.96
N CYS A 21 9.22 -3.45 -12.64
CA CYS A 21 8.09 -3.02 -13.46
C CYS A 21 8.03 -1.49 -13.67
N PHE A 22 8.49 -0.68 -12.70
CA PHE A 22 8.57 0.77 -12.86
C PHE A 22 9.76 1.20 -13.71
N LEU A 23 10.89 0.48 -13.61
CA LEU A 23 12.05 0.73 -14.46
C LEU A 23 11.75 0.38 -15.93
N GLU A 24 11.13 -0.78 -16.16
CA GLU A 24 10.69 -1.23 -17.49
C GLU A 24 9.67 -0.28 -18.11
N LEU A 25 8.75 0.25 -17.31
CA LEU A 25 7.78 1.24 -17.77
C LEU A 25 8.45 2.58 -18.12
N ASP A 26 9.50 2.99 -17.40
CA ASP A 26 10.27 4.18 -17.76
C ASP A 26 11.06 3.98 -19.06
N GLU A 27 11.60 2.78 -19.33
CA GLU A 27 12.19 2.44 -20.64
C GLU A 27 11.15 2.50 -21.76
N HIS A 28 9.93 2.05 -21.49
CA HIS A 28 8.83 2.16 -22.45
C HIS A 28 8.51 3.63 -22.78
N PHE A 29 8.46 4.51 -21.78
CA PHE A 29 8.27 5.94 -22.01
C PHE A 29 9.47 6.61 -22.70
N ASP A 30 10.69 6.11 -22.50
CA ASP A 30 11.89 6.60 -23.21
C ASP A 30 11.73 6.51 -24.73
N ALA A 31 11.07 5.45 -25.21
CA ALA A 31 10.79 5.26 -26.63
C ALA A 31 9.62 6.12 -27.15
N LEU A 32 8.70 6.54 -26.29
CA LEU A 32 7.47 7.24 -26.68
C LEU A 32 7.57 8.76 -26.61
N VAL A 33 8.39 9.31 -25.70
CA VAL A 33 8.37 10.74 -25.39
C VAL A 33 9.66 11.42 -25.82
N ALA A 34 9.52 12.50 -26.60
CA ALA A 34 10.63 13.20 -27.23
C ALA A 34 11.17 14.38 -26.40
N SER A 35 10.36 14.96 -25.49
CA SER A 35 10.75 16.15 -24.73
C SER A 35 10.31 16.14 -23.25
N PRO A 36 11.02 16.89 -22.37
CA PRO A 36 10.61 17.05 -20.96
C PRO A 36 9.22 17.65 -20.77
N GLN A 37 8.85 18.60 -21.64
CA GLN A 37 7.57 19.29 -21.57
C GLN A 37 6.39 18.35 -21.92
N GLU A 38 6.60 17.48 -22.90
CA GLU A 38 5.66 16.43 -23.27
C GLU A 38 5.54 15.39 -22.15
N ALA A 39 6.67 14.96 -21.57
CA ALA A 39 6.67 14.01 -20.46
C ALA A 39 5.90 14.51 -19.24
N ALA A 40 6.03 15.80 -18.91
CA ALA A 40 5.35 16.40 -17.76
C ALA A 40 3.82 16.39 -17.87
N ASN A 41 3.28 16.38 -19.09
CA ASN A 41 1.84 16.40 -19.36
C ASN A 41 1.31 15.07 -19.89
N HIS A 42 2.16 14.05 -20.04
CA HIS A 42 1.76 12.76 -20.57
C HIS A 42 0.93 12.01 -19.53
N ARG A 43 -0.35 11.75 -19.85
CA ARG A 43 -1.30 11.10 -18.94
C ARG A 43 -0.73 9.82 -18.32
N ASP A 44 -0.17 8.96 -19.16
CA ASP A 44 0.28 7.64 -18.71
C ASP A 44 1.50 7.70 -17.78
N ILE A 45 2.35 8.73 -17.92
CA ILE A 45 3.44 9.02 -16.97
C ILE A 45 2.86 9.44 -15.62
N LEU A 46 1.82 10.28 -15.62
CA LEU A 46 1.14 10.69 -14.38
C LEU A 46 0.46 9.51 -13.67
N LEU A 47 -0.17 8.60 -14.44
CA LEU A 47 -0.75 7.37 -13.90
C LEU A 47 0.33 6.46 -13.30
N ALA A 48 1.46 6.28 -14.01
CA ALA A 48 2.59 5.50 -13.54
C ALA A 48 3.20 6.07 -12.24
N GLU A 49 3.42 7.39 -12.20
CA GLU A 49 3.94 8.09 -11.01
C GLU A 49 2.98 7.97 -9.83
N SER A 50 1.66 8.04 -10.06
CA SER A 50 0.65 7.86 -9.01
C SER A 50 0.69 6.46 -8.40
N VAL A 51 0.89 5.41 -9.18
CA VAL A 51 1.00 4.03 -8.65
C VAL A 51 2.35 3.82 -7.96
N CYS A 52 3.44 4.26 -8.61
CA CYS A 52 4.79 4.16 -8.09
C CYS A 52 4.96 4.89 -6.76
N SER A 53 4.41 6.10 -6.63
CA SER A 53 4.49 6.87 -5.39
C SER A 53 3.80 6.16 -4.23
N ARG A 54 2.62 5.57 -4.46
CA ARG A 54 1.91 4.82 -3.41
C ARG A 54 2.62 3.53 -3.03
N MET A 55 3.25 2.82 -3.97
CA MET A 55 4.08 1.65 -3.64
C MET A 55 5.32 2.06 -2.84
N ALA A 56 5.97 3.15 -3.23
CA ALA A 56 7.09 3.71 -2.49
C ALA A 56 6.71 4.10 -1.05
N ASP A 57 5.52 4.68 -0.86
CA ASP A 57 4.99 5.03 0.47
C ASP A 57 4.78 3.76 1.32
N VAL A 58 4.25 2.67 0.74
CA VAL A 58 4.08 1.37 1.43
C VAL A 58 5.42 0.83 1.93
N GLU A 59 6.46 0.84 1.09
CA GLU A 59 7.79 0.34 1.46
C GLU A 59 8.49 1.26 2.45
N MET A 60 8.35 2.58 2.29
CA MET A 60 8.88 3.57 3.23
C MET A 60 8.31 3.35 4.64
N TYR A 61 6.99 3.20 4.78
CA TYR A 61 6.40 2.96 6.11
C TYR A 61 6.80 1.61 6.71
N ALA A 62 6.96 0.57 5.89
CA ALA A 62 7.49 -0.71 6.35
C ALA A 62 8.93 -0.58 6.86
N PHE A 63 9.78 0.12 6.11
CA PHE A 63 11.15 0.43 6.51
C PHE A 63 11.19 1.25 7.81
N LEU A 64 10.35 2.28 7.95
CA LEU A 64 10.28 3.09 9.18
C LEU A 64 9.87 2.25 10.41
N MET A 65 8.94 1.31 10.24
CA MET A 65 8.59 0.37 11.31
C MET A 65 9.76 -0.56 11.66
N GLU A 66 10.48 -1.08 10.67
CA GLU A 66 11.64 -1.92 10.89
C GLU A 66 12.80 -1.16 11.56
N ASP A 67 13.11 0.05 11.09
CA ASP A 67 14.14 0.92 11.67
C ASP A 67 13.82 1.29 13.12
N ALA A 68 12.55 1.63 13.41
CA ALA A 68 12.11 1.91 14.78
C ALA A 68 12.36 0.73 15.75
N ARG A 69 12.37 -0.51 15.24
CA ARG A 69 12.64 -1.71 16.03
C ARG A 69 14.12 -2.08 16.10
N ARG A 70 14.89 -1.76 15.06
CA ARG A 70 16.33 -2.06 14.97
C ARG A 70 17.20 -1.14 15.81
N ARG A 71 16.73 0.05 16.20
CA ARG A 71 17.44 0.97 17.12
C ARG A 71 17.58 0.31 18.50
N GLN A 72 18.60 -0.52 18.63
CA GLN A 72 19.02 -1.18 19.87
C GLN A 72 19.94 -0.22 20.61
N SER A 73 19.39 0.60 21.49
CA SER A 73 20.18 1.30 22.50
C SER A 73 19.88 0.66 23.86
N MET A 74 20.89 0.55 24.72
CA MET A 74 20.71 0.07 26.10
C MET A 74 20.05 1.13 27.00
N GLU A 75 19.56 2.24 26.43
CA GLU A 75 18.94 3.31 27.20
C GLU A 75 17.54 2.91 27.68
N PRO A 76 17.20 3.24 28.94
CA PRO A 76 15.85 3.09 29.45
C PRO A 76 14.83 3.83 28.57
N GLY A 77 13.77 3.14 28.13
CA GLY A 77 12.65 3.75 27.38
C GLY A 77 12.69 3.59 25.86
N GLU A 78 13.75 3.04 25.26
CA GLU A 78 13.77 2.80 23.81
C GLU A 78 12.70 1.80 23.35
N ASP A 79 12.33 0.82 24.18
CA ASP A 79 11.23 -0.11 23.87
C ASP A 79 9.87 0.58 23.80
N GLU A 80 9.63 1.55 24.69
CA GLU A 80 8.40 2.35 24.68
C GLU A 80 8.34 3.23 23.44
N LYS A 81 9.48 3.86 23.11
CA LYS A 81 9.62 4.65 21.89
C LYS A 81 9.42 3.80 20.64
N ALA A 82 10.00 2.60 20.57
CA ALA A 82 9.79 1.66 19.47
C ALA A 82 8.31 1.27 19.33
N ALA A 83 7.60 1.04 20.43
CA ALA A 83 6.16 0.76 20.43
C ALA A 83 5.33 1.97 19.92
N ILE A 84 5.63 3.18 20.40
CA ILE A 84 4.96 4.43 20.00
C ILE A 84 5.18 4.70 18.50
N LEU A 85 6.41 4.54 18.01
CA LEU A 85 6.75 4.72 16.60
C LEU A 85 6.11 3.64 15.74
N THR A 86 6.19 2.37 16.13
CA THR A 86 5.55 1.25 15.42
C THR A 86 4.05 1.50 15.26
N ARG A 87 3.35 1.91 16.33
CA ARG A 87 1.93 2.27 16.26
C ARG A 87 1.68 3.41 15.26
N SER A 88 2.46 4.48 15.34
CA SER A 88 2.26 5.67 14.49
C SER A 88 2.51 5.34 13.02
N PHE A 89 3.56 4.58 12.72
CA PHE A 89 3.91 4.16 11.37
C PHE A 89 2.97 3.11 10.81
N LEU A 90 2.38 2.24 11.64
CA LEU A 90 1.34 1.30 11.21
C LEU A 90 0.12 2.02 10.61
N LEU A 91 -0.28 3.17 11.18
CA LEU A 91 -1.36 3.99 10.62
C LEU A 91 -1.04 4.43 9.19
N GLY A 92 0.15 4.99 9.01
CA GLY A 92 0.65 5.42 7.70
C GLY A 92 0.80 4.26 6.72
N TYR A 93 1.30 3.12 7.19
CA TYR A 93 1.45 1.90 6.41
C TYR A 93 0.11 1.40 5.85
N LEU A 94 -0.92 1.28 6.70
CA LEU A 94 -2.24 0.82 6.28
C LEU A 94 -2.92 1.84 5.34
N ALA A 95 -2.76 3.13 5.61
CA ALA A 95 -3.25 4.19 4.73
C ALA A 95 -2.56 4.15 3.35
N ALA A 96 -1.25 3.96 3.30
CA ALA A 96 -0.49 3.81 2.06
C ALA A 96 -0.92 2.56 1.28
N CYS A 97 -1.16 1.43 1.97
CA CYS A 97 -1.67 0.20 1.35
C CYS A 97 -3.04 0.44 0.71
N LYS A 98 -3.97 1.12 1.41
CA LYS A 98 -5.28 1.48 0.87
C LYS A 98 -5.16 2.44 -0.32
N ALA A 99 -4.32 3.47 -0.18
CA ALA A 99 -4.09 4.46 -1.23
C ALA A 99 -3.47 3.84 -2.50
N LEU A 100 -2.62 2.82 -2.37
CA LEU A 100 -2.12 2.05 -3.52
C LEU A 100 -3.25 1.30 -4.24
N LEU A 101 -4.13 0.62 -3.50
CA LEU A 101 -5.29 -0.07 -4.10
C LEU A 101 -6.22 0.92 -4.81
N ASP A 102 -6.50 2.07 -4.20
CA ASP A 102 -7.34 3.11 -4.81
C ASP A 102 -6.69 3.70 -6.05
N SER A 103 -5.38 3.99 -6.00
CA SER A 103 -4.62 4.48 -7.15
C SER A 103 -4.70 3.49 -8.31
N CYS A 104 -4.50 2.19 -8.05
CA CYS A 104 -4.62 1.15 -9.07
C CYS A 104 -6.05 1.06 -9.65
N ALA A 105 -7.08 1.15 -8.80
CA ALA A 105 -8.48 1.13 -9.23
C ALA A 105 -8.82 2.33 -10.13
N VAL A 106 -8.34 3.53 -9.74
CA VAL A 106 -8.48 4.76 -10.52
C VAL A 106 -7.75 4.66 -11.85
N VAL A 107 -6.51 4.16 -11.87
CA VAL A 107 -5.74 3.98 -13.10
C VAL A 107 -6.48 3.07 -14.07
N LEU A 108 -6.93 1.89 -13.63
CA LEU A 108 -7.71 0.99 -14.48
C LEU A 108 -9.01 1.63 -14.99
N ALA A 109 -9.72 2.37 -14.13
CA ALA A 109 -10.92 3.07 -14.54
C ALA A 109 -10.65 4.12 -15.64
N ILE A 110 -9.51 4.79 -15.57
CA ILE A 110 -9.09 5.78 -16.58
C ILE A 110 -8.62 5.10 -17.87
N LEU A 111 -7.79 4.06 -17.77
CA LEU A 111 -7.26 3.34 -18.92
C LEU A 111 -8.38 2.74 -19.77
N TYR A 112 -9.36 2.13 -19.11
CA TYR A 112 -10.47 1.45 -19.78
C TYR A 112 -11.73 2.30 -19.89
N GLN A 113 -11.70 3.57 -19.49
CA GLN A 113 -12.83 4.50 -19.61
C GLN A 113 -14.14 3.99 -18.98
N LEU A 114 -14.03 3.40 -17.79
CA LEU A 114 -15.20 2.90 -17.06
C LEU A 114 -16.16 4.07 -16.75
N PRO A 115 -17.49 3.89 -16.92
CA PRO A 115 -18.49 4.94 -16.76
C PRO A 115 -18.83 5.10 -15.27
N LEU A 116 -17.81 5.44 -14.48
CA LEU A 116 -17.85 5.58 -13.03
C LEU A 116 -17.43 6.99 -12.65
N SER A 117 -18.15 7.58 -11.71
CA SER A 117 -17.76 8.82 -11.07
C SER A 117 -16.50 8.62 -10.21
N ASN A 118 -15.83 9.71 -9.84
CA ASN A 118 -14.55 9.63 -9.13
C ASN A 118 -14.62 8.86 -7.80
N HIS A 119 -15.73 8.94 -7.07
CA HIS A 119 -15.88 8.26 -5.78
C HIS A 119 -16.19 6.76 -5.91
N GLU A 120 -16.64 6.32 -7.09
CA GLU A 120 -16.97 4.92 -7.36
C GLU A 120 -15.76 4.10 -7.80
N ARG A 121 -14.64 4.75 -8.14
CA ARG A 121 -13.38 4.14 -8.64
C ARG A 121 -12.58 3.48 -7.53
N SER A 122 -13.15 2.44 -6.94
CA SER A 122 -12.56 1.66 -5.85
C SER A 122 -12.82 0.18 -6.06
N PHE A 123 -11.83 -0.68 -5.80
CA PHE A 123 -11.99 -2.13 -5.78
C PHE A 123 -12.99 -2.62 -4.73
N SER A 124 -13.38 -1.77 -3.77
CA SER A 124 -14.41 -2.08 -2.78
C SER A 124 -15.84 -1.93 -3.29
N ASN A 125 -16.02 -1.20 -4.39
CA ASN A 125 -17.33 -0.96 -4.97
C ASN A 125 -17.74 -2.13 -5.89
N SER A 126 -18.93 -2.68 -5.72
CA SER A 126 -19.46 -3.74 -6.61
C SER A 126 -19.65 -3.23 -8.03
N ASP A 127 -20.07 -1.98 -8.19
CA ASP A 127 -20.36 -1.39 -9.49
C ASP A 127 -19.09 -1.24 -10.31
N TYR A 128 -17.95 -1.01 -9.65
CA TYR A 128 -16.63 -1.02 -10.29
C TYR A 128 -16.39 -2.32 -11.06
N TRP A 129 -16.59 -3.47 -10.39
CA TRP A 129 -16.38 -4.79 -10.98
C TRP A 129 -17.40 -5.10 -12.07
N HIS A 130 -18.65 -4.66 -11.88
CA HIS A 130 -19.70 -4.81 -12.87
C HIS A 130 -19.37 -4.03 -14.16
N GLN A 131 -18.93 -2.78 -14.04
CA GLN A 131 -18.52 -2.00 -15.20
C GLN A 131 -17.28 -2.57 -15.87
N LEU A 132 -16.30 -3.04 -15.09
CA LEU A 132 -15.08 -3.64 -15.65
C LEU A 132 -15.37 -4.93 -16.43
N VAL A 133 -16.27 -5.79 -15.96
CA VAL A 133 -16.62 -7.01 -16.70
C VAL A 133 -17.44 -6.72 -17.96
N ILE A 134 -18.25 -5.66 -17.97
CA ILE A 134 -19.03 -5.25 -19.15
C ILE A 134 -18.11 -4.68 -20.23
N GLN A 135 -17.25 -3.72 -19.86
CA GLN A 135 -16.38 -3.06 -20.84
C GLN A 135 -15.20 -3.95 -21.24
N GLU A 136 -14.54 -4.59 -20.28
CA GLU A 136 -13.28 -5.30 -20.52
C GLU A 136 -13.21 -6.65 -19.75
N PRO A 137 -13.92 -7.69 -20.26
CA PRO A 137 -14.00 -8.99 -19.60
C PRO A 137 -12.63 -9.67 -19.37
N SER A 138 -11.68 -9.45 -20.28
CA SER A 138 -10.32 -10.00 -20.18
C SER A 138 -9.54 -9.39 -19.02
N VAL A 139 -9.65 -8.07 -18.84
CA VAL A 139 -9.08 -7.32 -17.73
C VAL A 139 -9.72 -7.77 -16.43
N HIS A 140 -11.05 -7.83 -16.37
CA HIS A 140 -11.77 -8.34 -15.20
C HIS A 140 -11.22 -9.71 -14.74
N ARG A 141 -11.06 -10.68 -15.65
CA ARG A 141 -10.53 -12.02 -15.32
C ARG A 141 -9.12 -11.98 -14.73
N ARG A 142 -8.26 -11.03 -15.15
CA ARG A 142 -6.88 -10.90 -14.63
C ARG A 142 -6.85 -10.37 -13.20
N TYR A 143 -7.76 -9.45 -12.84
CA TYR A 143 -7.76 -8.78 -11.53
C TYR A 143 -8.72 -9.42 -10.51
N HIS A 144 -9.79 -10.07 -10.96
CA HIS A 144 -10.80 -10.67 -10.08
C HIS A 144 -10.22 -11.64 -9.02
N PRO A 145 -9.22 -12.50 -9.32
CA PRO A 145 -8.60 -13.37 -8.32
C PRO A 145 -7.95 -12.63 -7.14
N LEU A 146 -7.62 -11.34 -7.30
CA LEU A 146 -7.01 -10.51 -6.26
C LEU A 146 -8.03 -9.92 -5.28
N ARG A 147 -9.34 -10.10 -5.50
CA ARG A 147 -10.39 -9.51 -4.63
C ARG A 147 -10.24 -9.89 -3.16
N LEU A 148 -9.92 -11.14 -2.86
CA LEU A 148 -9.73 -11.58 -1.47
C LEU A 148 -8.60 -10.81 -0.78
N PHE A 149 -7.51 -10.56 -1.51
CA PHE A 149 -6.41 -9.74 -1.02
C PHE A 149 -6.83 -8.28 -0.82
N PHE A 150 -7.58 -7.69 -1.75
CA PHE A 150 -8.07 -6.32 -1.60
C PHE A 150 -8.98 -6.16 -0.39
N SER A 151 -9.92 -7.11 -0.21
CA SER A 151 -10.81 -7.13 0.95
C SER A 151 -10.05 -7.31 2.27
N GLU A 152 -8.98 -8.10 2.28
CA GLU A 152 -8.13 -8.29 3.46
C GLU A 152 -7.46 -6.97 3.89
N VAL A 153 -6.80 -6.28 2.95
CA VAL A 153 -6.15 -4.97 3.20
C VAL A 153 -7.17 -3.95 3.69
N GLN A 154 -8.33 -3.90 3.04
CA GLN A 154 -9.39 -2.95 3.40
C GLN A 154 -10.00 -3.24 4.77
N ARG A 155 -10.17 -4.52 5.13
CA ARG A 155 -10.60 -4.92 6.47
C ARG A 155 -9.61 -4.45 7.53
N TRP A 156 -8.31 -4.57 7.26
CA TRP A 156 -7.27 -4.07 8.16
C TRP A 156 -7.30 -2.56 8.32
N TYR A 157 -7.40 -1.83 7.21
CA TYR A 157 -7.50 -0.37 7.21
C TYR A 157 -8.75 0.13 7.95
N ASN A 158 -9.94 -0.39 7.60
CA ASN A 158 -11.20 0.03 8.21
C ASN A 158 -11.30 -0.36 9.70
N GLY A 159 -10.73 -1.51 10.06
CA GLY A 159 -10.77 -2.02 11.43
C GLY A 159 -9.71 -1.44 12.35
N MET A 160 -8.81 -0.61 11.86
CA MET A 160 -7.65 -0.14 12.63
C MET A 160 -8.05 0.67 13.86
N VAL A 161 -9.14 1.43 13.84
CA VAL A 161 -9.65 2.15 15.02
C VAL A 161 -10.13 1.22 16.14
N HIS A 162 -10.50 -0.02 15.79
CA HIS A 162 -10.96 -1.05 16.72
C HIS A 162 -9.86 -2.06 17.07
N ARG A 163 -8.75 -2.05 16.33
CA ARG A 163 -7.59 -2.88 16.64
C ARG A 163 -6.77 -2.17 17.69
N ILE A 164 -6.42 -2.90 18.74
CA ILE A 164 -5.59 -2.35 19.80
C ILE A 164 -4.15 -2.31 19.29
N PRO A 165 -3.60 -1.10 19.04
CA PRO A 165 -2.22 -0.97 18.63
C PRO A 165 -1.30 -1.35 19.79
N PRO A 166 0.02 -1.46 19.57
CA PRO A 166 0.93 -1.65 20.68
C PRO A 166 0.73 -0.53 21.73
N LEU A 167 0.30 -0.90 22.95
CA LEU A 167 0.04 0.01 24.06
C LEU A 167 1.01 -0.26 25.21
N VAL A 168 1.89 0.70 25.50
CA VAL A 168 2.89 0.63 26.58
C VAL A 168 2.27 0.28 27.95
N VAL A 169 1.04 0.76 28.21
CA VAL A 169 0.33 0.59 29.51
C VAL A 169 -0.20 -0.82 29.73
N LEU A 170 -0.62 -1.54 28.68
CA LEU A 170 -1.10 -2.92 28.85
C LEU A 170 0.01 -3.84 29.38
N HIS A 171 1.26 -3.42 29.25
CA HIS A 171 2.44 -4.22 29.47
C HIS A 171 3.14 -3.99 30.82
N SER A 172 2.76 -2.95 31.57
CA SER A 172 3.27 -2.70 32.93
C SER A 172 2.58 -3.54 34.02
N HIS A 173 1.42 -4.14 33.72
CA HIS A 173 0.70 -5.04 34.64
C HIS A 173 1.27 -6.47 34.71
N TYR A 174 2.18 -6.82 33.80
CA TYR A 174 2.91 -8.07 33.86
C TYR A 174 4.05 -7.88 34.88
N GLY A 175 3.91 -8.46 36.07
CA GLY A 175 4.94 -8.43 37.12
C GLY A 175 6.32 -8.97 36.71
N HIS A 176 6.46 -9.46 35.48
CA HIS A 176 7.71 -9.68 34.75
C HIS A 176 7.62 -8.90 33.43
N ARG A 177 8.61 -8.04 33.15
CA ARG A 177 8.69 -7.25 31.90
C ARG A 177 8.28 -8.13 30.72
N PRO A 178 7.17 -7.83 30.02
CA PRO A 178 6.81 -8.61 28.85
C PRO A 178 7.95 -8.53 27.85
N GLN A 179 8.27 -9.66 27.22
CA GLN A 179 9.32 -9.71 26.21
C GLN A 179 9.01 -8.66 25.15
N ARG A 180 10.02 -7.83 24.82
CA ARG A 180 9.95 -6.69 23.88
C ARG A 180 9.12 -6.97 22.62
N GLU A 181 9.16 -8.21 22.12
CA GLU A 181 8.38 -8.67 20.97
C GLU A 181 6.86 -8.48 21.14
N LEU A 182 6.31 -8.66 22.35
CA LEU A 182 4.89 -8.44 22.63
C LEU A 182 4.54 -6.94 22.60
N LEU A 183 5.46 -6.06 22.98
CA LEU A 183 5.28 -4.60 22.96
C LEU A 183 5.16 -4.01 21.55
N LEU A 184 5.39 -4.81 20.51
CA LEU A 184 5.45 -4.37 19.12
C LEU A 184 4.33 -4.98 18.27
N LYS A 185 3.48 -5.83 18.87
CA LYS A 185 2.38 -6.52 18.20
C LYS A 185 1.07 -5.76 18.31
N VAL A 186 0.19 -6.03 17.35
CA VAL A 186 -1.17 -5.48 17.28
C VAL A 186 -2.18 -6.61 17.40
N ALA A 187 -3.37 -6.33 17.93
CA ALA A 187 -4.45 -7.31 17.97
C ALA A 187 -4.88 -7.70 16.54
N ASN A 188 -4.87 -9.00 16.24
CA ASN A 188 -5.34 -9.56 14.97
C ASN A 188 -6.86 -9.66 14.88
N THR A 189 -7.61 -9.24 15.90
CA THR A 189 -9.08 -9.18 15.90
C THR A 189 -9.61 -7.75 15.99
N MET A 190 -10.80 -7.52 15.43
CA MET A 190 -11.57 -6.27 15.55
C MET A 190 -12.55 -6.29 16.72
N GLU A 191 -12.76 -7.45 17.34
CA GLU A 191 -13.72 -7.68 18.45
C GLU A 191 -13.04 -7.57 19.82
N ALA A 192 -11.77 -7.19 19.81
CA ALA A 192 -10.94 -7.06 21.00
C ALA A 192 -11.44 -5.90 21.88
N ASP A 193 -12.03 -6.23 23.03
CA ASP A 193 -12.39 -5.26 24.06
C ASP A 193 -11.18 -4.95 24.97
N LEU A 194 -10.89 -3.68 25.18
CA LEU A 194 -9.76 -3.22 26.00
C LEU A 194 -9.85 -3.77 27.43
N GLU A 195 -11.05 -3.85 28.00
CA GLU A 195 -11.26 -4.36 29.35
C GLU A 195 -11.03 -5.88 29.41
N ALA A 196 -11.54 -6.64 28.44
CA ALA A 196 -11.27 -8.07 28.31
C ALA A 196 -9.76 -8.36 28.15
N ILE A 197 -9.04 -7.57 27.34
CA ILE A 197 -7.59 -7.76 27.14
C ILE A 197 -6.80 -7.44 28.40
N ALA A 198 -7.18 -6.40 29.16
CA ALA A 198 -6.51 -6.08 30.41
C ALA A 198 -6.61 -7.23 31.44
N ARG A 199 -7.71 -8.01 31.38
CA ARG A 199 -7.93 -9.17 32.25
C ARG A 199 -7.24 -10.45 31.74
N GLU A 200 -7.33 -10.73 30.45
CA GLU A 200 -6.89 -12.01 29.84
C GLU A 200 -6.07 -11.81 28.55
N PRO A 201 -4.89 -11.18 28.61
CA PRO A 201 -4.19 -10.75 27.40
C PRO A 201 -3.59 -11.90 26.58
N TYR A 202 -3.38 -13.07 27.18
CA TYR A 202 -2.89 -14.28 26.51
C TYR A 202 -3.93 -14.93 25.59
N ARG A 203 -5.20 -14.55 25.70
CA ARG A 203 -6.27 -15.04 24.82
C ARG A 203 -6.39 -14.25 23.51
N VAL A 204 -5.64 -13.16 23.40
CA VAL A 204 -5.65 -12.30 22.23
C VAL A 204 -4.68 -12.86 21.20
N ASP A 205 -5.14 -12.98 19.96
CA ASP A 205 -4.27 -13.27 18.84
C ASP A 205 -3.46 -12.02 18.46
N TRP A 206 -2.16 -12.07 18.73
CA TRP A 206 -1.22 -10.97 18.51
C TRP A 206 -0.43 -11.21 17.24
N ILE A 207 -0.46 -10.25 16.32
CA ILE A 207 0.30 -10.31 15.07
C ILE A 207 1.35 -9.22 15.04
N ASP A 208 2.51 -9.54 14.46
CA ASP A 208 3.50 -8.54 14.13
C ASP A 208 3.06 -7.75 12.87
N PRO A 209 2.92 -6.42 12.94
CA PRO A 209 2.73 -5.56 11.76
C PRO A 209 3.62 -5.86 10.54
N LEU A 210 4.89 -6.23 10.73
CA LEU A 210 5.82 -6.55 9.63
C LEU A 210 5.53 -7.91 8.99
N GLU A 211 4.82 -8.83 9.66
CA GLU A 211 4.32 -10.06 9.03
C GLU A 211 3.24 -9.74 7.98
N LEU A 212 2.42 -8.71 8.22
CA LEU A 212 1.46 -8.22 7.20
C LEU A 212 2.20 -7.74 5.97
N HIS A 213 3.27 -6.94 6.16
CA HIS A 213 4.08 -6.45 5.05
C HIS A 213 4.72 -7.60 4.26
N SER A 214 5.33 -8.55 4.95
CA SER A 214 5.94 -9.73 4.33
C SER A 214 4.93 -10.53 3.51
N ARG A 215 3.68 -10.64 3.98
CA ARG A 215 2.59 -11.32 3.28
C ARG A 215 2.06 -10.52 2.08
N TRP A 216 1.94 -9.20 2.20
CA TRP A 216 1.27 -8.36 1.22
C TRP A 216 2.19 -7.80 0.14
N LYS A 217 3.47 -7.52 0.45
CA LYS A 217 4.43 -6.94 -0.51
C LYS A 217 4.48 -7.71 -1.84
N PRO A 218 4.60 -9.05 -1.88
CA PRO A 218 4.59 -9.78 -3.16
C PRO A 218 3.31 -9.58 -3.97
N ARG A 219 2.16 -9.48 -3.31
CA ARG A 219 0.86 -9.25 -3.96
C ARG A 219 0.72 -7.81 -4.46
N PHE A 220 1.23 -6.83 -3.73
CA PHE A 220 1.29 -5.44 -4.18
C PHE A 220 2.22 -5.27 -5.37
N LEU A 221 3.41 -5.89 -5.35
CA LEU A 221 4.33 -5.87 -6.48
C LEU A 221 3.71 -6.50 -7.73
N ALA A 222 3.06 -7.66 -7.58
CA ALA A 222 2.35 -8.31 -8.68
C ALA A 222 1.17 -7.46 -9.21
N LEU A 223 0.49 -6.70 -8.33
CA LEU A 223 -0.53 -5.73 -8.74
C LEU A 223 0.10 -4.58 -9.54
N CYS A 224 1.19 -3.99 -9.04
CA CYS A 224 1.91 -2.90 -9.72
C CYS A 224 2.39 -3.35 -11.10
N GLU A 225 2.95 -4.56 -11.21
CA GLU A 225 3.38 -5.14 -12.48
C GLU A 225 2.23 -5.23 -13.49
N LYS A 226 1.07 -5.76 -13.09
CA LYS A 226 -0.13 -5.82 -13.95
C LYS A 226 -0.59 -4.43 -14.40
N ILE A 227 -0.59 -3.46 -13.49
CA ILE A 227 -0.99 -2.09 -13.80
C ILE A 227 0.00 -1.44 -14.76
N CYS A 228 1.31 -1.60 -14.54
CA CYS A 228 2.35 -1.10 -15.45
C CYS A 228 2.21 -1.71 -16.85
N GLN A 229 1.90 -3.01 -16.95
CA GLN A 229 1.60 -3.66 -18.22
C GLN A 229 0.38 -3.04 -18.91
N ASP A 230 -0.69 -2.77 -18.17
CA ASP A 230 -1.90 -2.15 -18.73
C ASP A 230 -1.68 -0.71 -19.19
N ILE A 231 -0.85 0.05 -18.46
CA ILE A 231 -0.41 1.40 -18.86
C ILE A 231 0.38 1.34 -20.18
N ALA A 232 1.33 0.41 -20.30
CA ALA A 232 2.14 0.27 -21.51
C ALA A 232 1.35 -0.24 -22.73
N GLN A 233 0.31 -1.05 -22.52
CA GLN A 233 -0.48 -1.65 -23.60
C GLN A 233 -1.68 -0.82 -24.04
N ASN A 234 -2.15 0.12 -23.21
CA ASN A 234 -3.27 1.01 -23.55
C ASN A 234 -2.86 2.49 -23.52
N PRO A 235 -1.84 2.90 -24.29
CA PRO A 235 -1.51 4.31 -24.41
C PRO A 235 -2.68 5.01 -25.09
N MET A 236 -3.31 5.95 -24.40
CA MET A 236 -4.28 6.81 -25.07
C MET A 236 -3.52 7.83 -25.91
N PRO A 237 -4.02 8.16 -27.12
CA PRO A 237 -3.38 9.17 -27.93
C PRO A 237 -3.29 10.49 -27.16
N PRO A 238 -2.20 11.26 -27.32
CA PRO A 238 -2.07 12.56 -26.68
C PRO A 238 -3.28 13.43 -27.03
N TYR A 239 -3.80 14.16 -26.03
CA TYR A 239 -4.91 15.09 -26.19
C TYR A 239 -4.69 15.95 -27.46
N GLY A 240 -5.52 15.76 -28.49
CA GLY A 240 -5.44 16.53 -29.73
C GLY A 240 -5.68 15.76 -31.05
N LEU A 241 -5.83 14.43 -31.02
CA LEU A 241 -6.17 13.64 -32.21
C LEU A 241 -7.44 12.81 -32.00
N SER A 242 -8.54 13.48 -31.69
CA SER A 242 -9.88 12.96 -31.97
C SER A 242 -10.36 13.63 -33.25
N GLY A 243 -10.26 12.91 -34.37
CA GLY A 243 -10.92 13.26 -35.62
C GLY A 243 -12.42 13.03 -35.55
#